data_AF-A0A7Y5UUP1-F1
#
_entry.id   AF-A0A7Y5UUP1-F1
#
_cell.length_a   1.000
_cell.length_b   1.000
_cell.length_c   1.000
_cell.angle_alpha   90.00
_cell.angle_beta   90.00
_cell.angle_gamma   90.00
#
_symmetry.space_group_name_H-M   'P 1'
#
loop_
_entity.id
_entity.type
_entity.pdbx_description
1 polymer ?
#
loop_
_entity_poly.entity_id
_entity_poly.type
_entity_poly.pdbx_seq_one_letter_code
_entity_poly.pdbx_strand_id
1 'polypeptide(L)'
;MWTTLASVFALCGTPSPAPLVATPTPVSASAQDAQDLNLADPIRAAVRWMRSQQEQGNGSYGNSVKTTAIVLRAFAGCPDRYRSIDGPFVRRAAEYLVSKQTADGLISDDPKAPVEARRVETRIAVEALFALADPDSKAALGKALAALGDEEPSARDPRIPAEASPKELERVARSILAEQTQPGRWEKQADLALVMTASNVVTLSELERLLKKSAPSAAAPGATLTPLPLFTPADRTATLAALQRGADFL
;
A
#
# COMPACT_ATOMS: atom_id res chain seq x y z
N MET A 1 -26.55 22.79 60.13
CA MET A 1 -26.49 22.82 61.61
C MET A 1 -25.46 21.79 62.07
N TRP A 2 -24.82 22.05 63.20
CA TRP A 2 -23.56 21.51 63.77
C TRP A 2 -23.37 19.97 63.69
N THR A 3 -22.20 19.33 63.80
CA THR A 3 -21.06 19.56 64.70
C THR A 3 -19.86 18.67 64.29
N THR A 4 -18.67 19.14 64.68
CA THR A 4 -17.30 18.59 64.71
C THR A 4 -17.14 17.17 65.27
N LEU A 5 -16.08 16.44 64.85
CA LEU A 5 -14.98 16.01 65.74
C LEU A 5 -13.84 15.27 65.01
N ALA A 6 -12.62 15.63 65.40
CA ALA A 6 -11.35 15.06 64.98
C ALA A 6 -11.06 13.71 65.65
N SER A 7 -10.19 12.91 65.04
CA SER A 7 -9.28 12.04 65.80
C SER A 7 -8.00 11.79 64.99
N VAL A 8 -6.91 12.31 65.55
CA VAL A 8 -5.53 12.01 65.22
C VAL A 8 -5.18 10.71 65.95
N PHE A 9 -4.73 9.69 65.23
CA PHE A 9 -3.93 8.61 65.79
C PHE A 9 -2.63 8.51 65.00
N ALA A 10 -1.56 8.96 65.65
CA ALA A 10 -0.19 8.65 65.26
C ALA A 10 0.14 7.27 65.82
N LEU A 11 0.54 6.34 64.94
CA LEU A 11 1.28 5.15 65.34
C LEU A 11 2.58 5.09 64.56
N CYS A 12 3.68 5.13 65.31
CA CYS A 12 5.04 4.83 64.85
C CYS A 12 5.11 3.39 64.34
N GLY A 13 5.46 3.22 63.06
CA GLY A 13 5.80 1.94 62.45
C GLY A 13 7.25 1.98 61.95
N THR A 14 8.04 1.00 62.39
CA THR A 14 9.48 0.80 62.15
C THR A 14 9.87 0.70 60.66
N PRO A 15 11.09 1.14 60.26
CA PRO A 15 11.56 1.00 58.88
C PRO A 15 11.82 -0.47 58.50
N SER A 16 11.13 -0.93 57.46
CA SER A 16 11.34 -2.23 56.84
C SER A 16 12.59 -2.20 55.93
N PRO A 17 13.48 -3.20 55.98
CA PRO A 17 14.67 -3.25 55.14
C PRO A 17 14.30 -3.46 53.67
N ALA A 18 14.89 -2.62 52.81
CA ALA A 18 14.67 -2.57 51.37
C ALA A 18 14.91 -3.92 50.67
N PRO A 19 14.08 -4.31 49.68
CA PRO A 19 14.43 -5.39 48.78
C PRO A 19 15.59 -4.95 47.88
N LEU A 20 16.60 -5.82 47.77
CA LEU A 20 17.68 -5.73 46.80
C LEU A 20 17.08 -5.63 45.39
N VAL A 21 17.10 -4.43 44.82
CA VAL A 21 16.74 -4.18 43.42
C VAL A 21 17.81 -4.87 42.56
N ALA A 22 17.45 -6.01 41.98
CA ALA A 22 18.21 -6.61 40.90
C ALA A 22 18.28 -5.59 39.77
N THR A 23 19.50 -5.16 39.43
CA THR A 23 19.75 -4.35 38.25
C THR A 23 19.29 -5.14 37.02
N PRO A 24 18.33 -4.62 36.21
CA PRO A 24 18.03 -5.26 34.95
C PRO A 24 19.29 -5.22 34.10
N THR A 25 19.78 -6.40 33.76
CA THR A 25 20.85 -6.59 32.79
C THR A 25 20.40 -5.91 31.50
N PRO A 26 21.18 -4.98 30.90
CA PRO A 26 20.83 -4.44 29.61
C PRO A 26 20.82 -5.61 28.63
N VAL A 27 19.63 -5.99 28.16
CA VAL A 27 19.47 -6.91 27.05
C VAL A 27 20.21 -6.27 25.87
N SER A 28 21.32 -6.89 25.48
CA SER A 28 22.09 -6.50 24.31
C SER A 28 21.17 -6.52 23.09
N ALA A 29 20.69 -5.34 22.68
CA ALA A 29 20.06 -5.11 21.40
C ALA A 29 21.15 -5.14 20.32
N SER A 30 21.62 -6.34 19.97
CA SER A 30 22.63 -6.50 18.90
C SER A 30 22.63 -7.95 18.39
N ALA A 31 21.63 -8.31 17.58
CA ALA A 31 21.67 -9.52 16.72
C ALA A 31 20.51 -9.63 15.71
N GLN A 32 19.45 -8.82 15.82
CA GLN A 32 18.33 -8.83 14.86
C GLN A 32 18.50 -7.88 13.66
N ASP A 33 19.58 -7.10 13.63
CA ASP A 33 19.82 -6.07 12.60
C ASP A 33 20.37 -6.61 11.26
N ALA A 34 20.61 -7.92 11.13
CA ALA A 34 21.15 -8.53 9.92
C ALA A 34 20.17 -9.43 9.17
N GLN A 35 18.86 -9.35 9.46
CA GLN A 35 17.86 -9.94 8.58
C GLN A 35 17.47 -8.93 7.50
N ASP A 36 17.76 -9.30 6.25
CA ASP A 36 17.21 -8.64 5.06
C ASP A 36 15.70 -8.44 5.25
N LEU A 37 15.26 -7.20 5.16
CA LEU A 37 13.86 -6.84 5.38
C LEU A 37 12.99 -7.41 4.26
N ASN A 38 12.34 -8.54 4.53
CA ASN A 38 11.40 -9.15 3.59
C ASN A 38 10.00 -8.53 3.74
N LEU A 39 9.64 -7.62 2.82
CA LEU A 39 8.30 -7.02 2.77
C LEU A 39 7.29 -7.85 1.98
N ALA A 40 7.76 -8.74 1.09
CA ALA A 40 6.87 -9.44 0.16
C ALA A 40 5.95 -10.44 0.88
N ASP A 41 6.48 -11.23 1.81
CA ASP A 41 5.71 -12.24 2.53
C ASP A 41 4.60 -11.68 3.44
N PRO A 42 4.84 -10.66 4.28
CA PRO A 42 3.76 -10.05 5.05
C PRO A 42 2.71 -9.38 4.16
N ILE A 43 3.12 -8.78 3.03
CA ILE A 43 2.17 -8.26 2.04
C ILE A 43 1.30 -9.38 1.45
N ARG A 44 1.91 -10.50 1.03
CA ARG A 44 1.15 -11.65 0.48
C ARG A 44 0.21 -12.26 1.50
N ALA A 45 0.60 -12.35 2.77
CA ALA A 45 -0.28 -12.80 3.85
C ALA A 45 -1.51 -11.89 3.97
N ALA A 46 -1.30 -10.57 3.97
CA ALA A 46 -2.38 -9.59 4.03
C ALA A 46 -3.31 -9.66 2.82
N VAL A 47 -2.75 -9.80 1.61
CA VAL A 47 -3.53 -9.94 0.37
C VAL A 47 -4.40 -11.20 0.41
N ARG A 48 -3.88 -12.34 0.89
CA ARG A 48 -4.67 -13.57 1.05
C ARG A 48 -5.84 -13.38 2.01
N TRP A 49 -5.62 -12.69 3.13
CA TRP A 49 -6.69 -12.37 4.07
C TRP A 49 -7.73 -11.41 3.44
N MET A 50 -7.30 -10.32 2.81
CA MET A 50 -8.22 -9.37 2.17
C MET A 50 -9.09 -10.04 1.10
N ARG A 51 -8.55 -11.00 0.34
CA ARG A 51 -9.34 -11.76 -0.65
C ARG A 51 -10.55 -12.48 -0.05
N SER A 52 -10.48 -12.94 1.20
CA SER A 52 -11.61 -13.59 1.87
C SER A 52 -12.62 -12.61 2.47
N GLN A 53 -12.33 -11.30 2.44
CA GLN A 53 -13.22 -10.25 2.97
C GLN A 53 -14.17 -9.66 1.91
N GLN A 54 -14.21 -10.22 0.70
CA GLN A 54 -15.06 -9.69 -0.37
C GLN A 54 -16.53 -10.03 -0.09
N GLU A 55 -17.38 -9.03 -0.25
CA GLU A 55 -18.82 -9.20 -0.17
C GLU A 55 -19.34 -10.01 -1.36
N GLN A 56 -20.03 -11.13 -1.09
CA GLN A 56 -20.48 -12.05 -2.15
C GLN A 56 -21.52 -11.40 -3.08
N GLY A 57 -22.40 -10.56 -2.53
CA GLY A 57 -23.50 -9.95 -3.27
C GLY A 57 -23.04 -8.97 -4.34
N ASN A 58 -22.25 -7.96 -3.96
CA ASN A 58 -21.87 -6.84 -4.82
C ASN A 58 -20.38 -6.79 -5.19
N GLY A 59 -19.53 -7.67 -4.63
CA GLY A 59 -18.09 -7.68 -4.91
C GLY A 59 -17.28 -6.57 -4.22
N SER A 60 -17.92 -5.76 -3.38
CA SER A 60 -17.25 -4.69 -2.63
C SER A 60 -16.42 -5.24 -1.47
N TYR A 61 -15.63 -4.35 -0.87
CA TYR A 61 -14.95 -4.58 0.40
C TYR A 61 -15.53 -3.62 1.44
N GLY A 62 -16.18 -4.16 2.47
CA GLY A 62 -16.81 -3.36 3.53
C GLY A 62 -17.95 -2.46 3.06
N ASN A 63 -18.59 -2.77 1.93
CA ASN A 63 -19.69 -1.99 1.34
C ASN A 63 -19.38 -0.49 1.16
N SER A 64 -18.11 -0.16 0.91
CA SER A 64 -17.65 1.23 0.74
C SER A 64 -16.76 1.39 -0.49
N VAL A 65 -16.98 2.47 -1.24
CA VAL A 65 -16.13 2.92 -2.35
C VAL A 65 -14.70 3.12 -1.87
N LYS A 66 -14.50 3.81 -0.74
CA LYS A 66 -13.17 4.09 -0.18
C LYS A 66 -12.42 2.80 0.15
N THR A 67 -13.04 1.91 0.91
CA THR A 67 -12.40 0.65 1.33
C THR A 67 -12.11 -0.23 0.12
N THR A 68 -13.06 -0.36 -0.81
CA THR A 68 -12.89 -1.13 -2.05
C THR A 68 -11.75 -0.60 -2.91
N ALA A 69 -11.67 0.71 -3.09
CA ALA A 69 -10.61 1.35 -3.87
C ALA A 69 -9.22 1.13 -3.24
N ILE A 70 -9.08 1.28 -1.92
CA ILE A 70 -7.80 1.05 -1.24
C ILE A 70 -7.37 -0.43 -1.34
N VAL A 71 -8.32 -1.37 -1.20
CA VAL A 71 -8.03 -2.81 -1.40
C VAL A 71 -7.57 -3.10 -2.84
N LEU A 72 -8.21 -2.50 -3.83
CA LEU A 72 -7.79 -2.66 -5.24
C LEU A 72 -6.40 -2.05 -5.50
N ARG A 73 -6.10 -0.87 -4.92
CA ARG A 73 -4.74 -0.31 -4.96
C ARG A 73 -3.72 -1.24 -4.32
N ALA A 74 -4.06 -1.83 -3.17
CA ALA A 74 -3.21 -2.81 -2.48
C ALA A 74 -2.94 -4.04 -3.37
N PHE A 75 -3.96 -4.58 -4.04
CA PHE A 75 -3.81 -5.70 -4.98
C PHE A 75 -2.97 -5.35 -6.20
N ALA A 76 -3.18 -4.18 -6.81
CA ALA A 76 -2.42 -3.75 -7.99
C ALA A 76 -0.95 -3.44 -7.68
N GLY A 77 -0.68 -2.97 -6.46
CA GLY A 77 0.63 -2.56 -5.98
C GLY A 77 1.47 -3.65 -5.32
N CYS A 78 0.88 -4.75 -4.87
CA CYS A 78 1.59 -5.82 -4.17
C CYS A 78 2.65 -6.52 -5.07
N PRO A 79 3.56 -7.34 -4.49
CA PRO A 79 4.60 -8.04 -5.25
C PRO A 79 4.10 -8.85 -6.44
N ASP A 80 2.89 -9.43 -6.33
CA ASP A 80 2.30 -10.28 -7.36
C ASP A 80 1.51 -9.48 -8.41
N ARG A 81 1.25 -8.18 -8.17
CA ARG A 81 0.65 -7.20 -9.09
C ARG A 81 -0.66 -7.65 -9.76
N TYR A 82 -1.67 -7.95 -8.95
CA TYR A 82 -2.96 -8.42 -9.45
C TYR A 82 -3.63 -7.45 -10.43
N ARG A 83 -4.42 -8.03 -11.34
CA ARG A 83 -5.20 -7.43 -12.42
C ARG A 83 -6.61 -7.98 -12.44
N SER A 84 -7.49 -7.37 -13.23
CA SER A 84 -8.89 -7.81 -13.40
C SER A 84 -9.00 -9.27 -13.89
N ILE A 85 -8.04 -9.73 -14.69
CA ILE A 85 -7.99 -11.11 -15.19
C ILE A 85 -7.64 -12.16 -14.13
N ASP A 86 -7.05 -11.76 -12.99
CA ASP A 86 -6.53 -12.70 -11.99
C ASP A 86 -7.61 -13.24 -11.04
N GLY A 87 -8.84 -12.74 -11.13
CA GLY A 87 -9.97 -13.36 -10.49
C GLY A 87 -11.15 -12.44 -10.18
N PRO A 88 -12.28 -13.02 -9.74
CA PRO A 88 -13.50 -12.28 -9.43
C PRO A 88 -13.31 -11.28 -8.27
N PHE A 89 -12.33 -11.50 -7.40
CA PHE A 89 -12.03 -10.61 -6.28
C PHE A 89 -11.48 -9.24 -6.72
N VAL A 90 -10.86 -9.16 -7.90
CA VAL A 90 -10.46 -7.88 -8.50
C VAL A 90 -11.57 -7.35 -9.41
N ARG A 91 -12.05 -8.20 -10.33
CA ARG A 91 -13.02 -7.80 -11.35
C ARG A 91 -14.33 -7.27 -10.75
N ARG A 92 -14.95 -8.01 -9.81
CA ARG A 92 -16.23 -7.60 -9.20
C ARG A 92 -16.07 -6.35 -8.32
N ALA A 93 -14.90 -6.17 -7.70
CA ALA A 93 -14.60 -4.96 -6.93
C ALA A 93 -14.45 -3.73 -7.85
N ALA A 94 -13.86 -3.90 -9.03
CA ALA A 94 -13.80 -2.84 -10.04
C ALA A 94 -15.19 -2.52 -10.60
N GLU A 95 -15.99 -3.54 -10.92
CA GLU A 95 -17.40 -3.40 -11.33
C GLU A 95 -18.22 -2.64 -10.27
N TYR A 96 -18.01 -2.93 -8.97
CA TYR A 96 -18.63 -2.20 -7.87
C TYR A 96 -18.28 -0.70 -7.92
N LEU A 97 -17.00 -0.33 -8.07
CA LEU A 97 -16.59 1.08 -8.16
C LEU A 97 -17.22 1.77 -9.37
N VAL A 98 -17.23 1.10 -10.54
CA VAL A 98 -17.86 1.63 -11.76
C VAL A 98 -19.37 1.83 -11.55
N SER A 99 -20.04 0.91 -10.86
CA SER A 99 -21.48 1.02 -10.57
C SER A 99 -21.84 2.18 -9.64
N LYS A 100 -20.86 2.71 -8.90
CA LYS A 100 -21.01 3.84 -7.98
C LYS A 100 -20.79 5.19 -8.66
N GLN A 101 -20.53 5.21 -9.97
CA GLN A 101 -20.42 6.44 -10.73
C GLN A 101 -21.77 7.13 -10.87
N THR A 102 -21.85 8.39 -10.44
CA THR A 102 -23.02 9.25 -10.56
C THR A 102 -23.07 9.97 -11.91
N ALA A 103 -24.20 10.60 -12.22
CA ALA A 103 -24.41 11.28 -13.51
C ALA A 103 -23.45 12.46 -13.75
N ASP A 104 -22.94 13.08 -12.68
CA ASP A 104 -21.89 14.11 -12.71
C ASP A 104 -20.47 13.54 -12.91
N GLY A 105 -20.33 12.21 -13.01
CA GLY A 105 -19.07 11.51 -13.23
C GLY A 105 -18.29 11.15 -11.97
N LEU A 106 -18.69 11.69 -10.80
CA LEU A 106 -18.07 11.35 -9.51
C LEU A 106 -18.37 9.89 -9.13
N ILE A 107 -17.52 9.31 -8.28
CA ILE A 107 -17.68 7.96 -7.73
C ILE A 107 -17.79 8.10 -6.21
N SER A 108 -18.95 7.78 -5.63
CA SER A 108 -19.15 7.91 -4.19
C SER A 108 -20.17 6.94 -3.63
N ASP A 109 -20.08 6.64 -2.33
CA ASP A 109 -21.03 5.78 -1.63
C ASP A 109 -22.42 6.41 -1.54
N ASP A 110 -22.48 7.71 -1.21
CA ASP A 110 -23.72 8.49 -1.13
C ASP A 110 -23.74 9.61 -2.19
N PRO A 111 -24.61 9.54 -3.22
CA PRO A 111 -24.72 10.58 -4.25
C PRO A 111 -25.22 11.93 -3.70
N LYS A 112 -25.81 11.96 -2.49
CA LYS A 112 -26.32 13.18 -1.85
C LYS A 112 -25.30 13.83 -0.92
N ALA A 113 -24.15 13.19 -0.68
CA ALA A 113 -23.11 13.76 0.15
C ALA A 113 -22.57 15.10 -0.45
N PRO A 114 -21.98 15.97 0.38
CA PRO A 114 -21.31 17.18 -0.10
C PRO A 114 -20.32 16.86 -1.23
N VAL A 115 -20.27 17.72 -2.26
CA VAL A 115 -19.42 17.52 -3.44
C VAL A 115 -17.96 17.27 -3.05
N GLU A 116 -17.44 18.00 -2.06
CA GLU A 116 -16.07 17.83 -1.57
C GLU A 116 -15.79 16.42 -1.03
N ALA A 117 -16.72 15.84 -0.27
CA ALA A 117 -16.57 14.48 0.25
C ALA A 117 -16.59 13.45 -0.90
N ARG A 118 -17.49 13.64 -1.88
CA ARG A 118 -17.57 12.79 -3.07
C ARG A 118 -16.31 12.90 -3.95
N ARG A 119 -15.72 14.10 -4.07
CA ARG A 119 -14.44 14.31 -4.77
C ARG A 119 -13.29 13.57 -4.10
N VAL A 120 -13.23 13.53 -2.77
CA VAL A 120 -12.24 12.73 -2.03
C VAL A 120 -12.38 11.24 -2.35
N GLU A 121 -13.59 10.68 -2.29
CA GLU A 121 -13.82 9.27 -2.66
C GLU A 121 -13.49 8.99 -4.13
N THR A 122 -13.87 9.91 -5.01
CA THR A 122 -13.59 9.82 -6.45
C THR A 122 -12.09 9.76 -6.72
N ARG A 123 -11.27 10.59 -6.06
CA ARG A 123 -9.80 10.55 -6.22
C ARG A 123 -9.22 9.19 -5.83
N ILE A 124 -9.66 8.63 -4.70
CA ILE A 124 -9.19 7.31 -4.23
C ILE A 124 -9.61 6.22 -5.23
N ALA A 125 -10.84 6.28 -5.75
CA ALA A 125 -11.34 5.35 -6.76
C ALA A 125 -10.57 5.47 -8.08
N VAL A 126 -10.30 6.69 -8.55
CA VAL A 126 -9.51 6.95 -9.76
C VAL A 126 -8.13 6.33 -9.67
N GLU A 127 -7.44 6.46 -8.54
CA GLU A 127 -6.13 5.83 -8.34
C GLU A 127 -6.18 4.31 -8.38
N ALA A 128 -7.25 3.72 -7.84
CA ALA A 128 -7.45 2.27 -7.90
C ALA A 128 -7.66 1.80 -9.34
N LEU A 129 -8.56 2.45 -10.08
CA LEU A 129 -8.87 2.12 -11.47
C LEU A 129 -7.65 2.37 -12.39
N PHE A 130 -6.92 3.45 -12.15
CA PHE A 130 -5.67 3.75 -12.87
C PHE A 130 -4.60 2.68 -12.60
N ALA A 131 -4.41 2.27 -11.34
CA ALA A 131 -3.43 1.25 -10.97
C ALA A 131 -3.75 -0.14 -11.57
N LEU A 132 -5.03 -0.47 -11.70
CA LEU A 132 -5.48 -1.72 -12.34
C LEU A 132 -5.30 -1.71 -13.86
N ALA A 133 -5.44 -0.53 -14.49
CA ALA A 133 -5.40 -0.36 -15.94
C ALA A 133 -6.36 -1.31 -16.68
N ASP A 134 -7.54 -1.54 -16.11
CA ASP A 134 -8.54 -2.47 -16.62
C ASP A 134 -9.32 -1.85 -17.80
N PRO A 135 -9.37 -2.49 -18.98
CA PRO A 135 -10.06 -1.96 -20.16
C PRO A 135 -11.54 -1.65 -19.92
N ASP A 136 -12.24 -2.48 -19.15
CA ASP A 136 -13.68 -2.35 -18.91
C ASP A 136 -13.98 -1.11 -18.05
N SER A 137 -13.06 -0.72 -17.17
CA SER A 137 -13.17 0.49 -16.36
C SER A 137 -12.81 1.79 -17.08
N LYS A 138 -12.23 1.73 -18.30
CA LYS A 138 -11.65 2.90 -18.99
C LYS A 138 -12.63 4.05 -19.18
N ALA A 139 -13.86 3.75 -19.59
CA ALA A 139 -14.89 4.76 -19.82
C ALA A 139 -15.30 5.46 -18.51
N ALA A 140 -15.45 4.70 -17.42
CA ALA A 140 -15.77 5.24 -16.11
C ALA A 140 -14.62 6.09 -15.54
N LEU A 141 -13.37 5.61 -15.69
CA LEU A 141 -12.16 6.35 -15.31
C LEU A 141 -12.08 7.70 -16.03
N GLY A 142 -12.33 7.72 -17.35
CA GLY A 142 -12.33 8.97 -18.13
C GLY A 142 -13.35 9.99 -17.64
N LYS A 143 -14.56 9.54 -17.30
CA LYS A 143 -15.61 10.41 -16.72
C LYS A 143 -15.22 10.93 -15.33
N ALA A 144 -14.65 10.07 -14.48
CA ALA A 144 -14.22 10.46 -13.14
C ALA A 144 -13.08 11.48 -13.18
N LEU A 145 -12.10 11.29 -14.08
CA LEU A 145 -11.03 12.26 -14.31
C LEU A 145 -11.59 13.60 -14.83
N ALA A 146 -12.53 13.57 -15.78
CA ALA A 146 -13.16 14.79 -16.27
C ALA A 146 -13.95 15.53 -15.18
N ALA A 147 -14.58 14.81 -14.24
CA ALA A 147 -15.30 15.40 -13.12
C ALA A 147 -14.36 16.02 -12.06
N LEU A 148 -13.19 15.43 -11.86
CA LEU A 148 -12.14 15.95 -10.98
C LEU A 148 -11.43 17.17 -11.58
N GLY A 149 -11.29 17.25 -12.91
CA GLY A 149 -10.57 18.33 -13.58
C GLY A 149 -9.07 18.27 -13.30
N ASP A 150 -8.44 19.41 -13.01
CA ASP A 150 -7.00 19.54 -12.73
C ASP A 150 -6.64 19.26 -11.26
N GLU A 151 -7.52 18.59 -10.51
CA GLU A 151 -7.22 18.22 -9.13
C GLU A 151 -6.05 17.22 -9.06
N GLU A 152 -5.09 17.52 -8.18
CA GLU A 152 -3.95 16.64 -7.92
C GLU A 152 -4.41 15.29 -7.33
N PRO A 153 -3.71 14.18 -7.67
CA PRO A 153 -3.94 12.87 -7.06
C PRO A 153 -3.79 12.95 -5.53
N SER A 154 -4.28 11.92 -4.83
CA SER A 154 -4.15 11.89 -3.38
C SER A 154 -2.69 11.93 -2.97
N ALA A 155 -2.43 12.71 -1.92
CA ALA A 155 -1.09 12.86 -1.40
C ALA A 155 -0.51 11.49 -1.03
N ARG A 156 0.78 11.32 -1.32
CA ARG A 156 1.57 10.20 -0.84
C ARG A 156 1.35 10.00 0.66
N ASP A 157 1.40 8.75 1.11
CA ASP A 157 1.31 8.44 2.54
C ASP A 157 2.31 9.31 3.34
N PRO A 158 1.83 10.13 4.29
CA PRO A 158 2.67 11.06 5.02
C PRO A 158 3.74 10.37 5.88
N ARG A 159 3.59 9.06 6.13
CA ARG A 159 4.60 8.24 6.82
C ARG A 159 5.85 8.03 5.98
N ILE A 160 5.82 8.28 4.67
CA ILE A 160 6.97 8.16 3.78
C ILE A 160 7.54 9.55 3.44
N PRO A 161 8.67 9.95 4.04
CA PRO A 161 9.29 11.24 3.75
C PRO A 161 9.66 11.36 2.25
N ALA A 162 9.51 12.56 1.70
CA ALA A 162 9.80 12.84 0.28
C ALA A 162 11.24 12.45 -0.10
N GLU A 163 12.20 12.74 0.77
CA GLU A 163 13.64 12.52 0.56
C GLU A 163 14.21 11.52 1.59
N ALA A 164 13.52 10.41 1.82
CA ALA A 164 13.97 9.39 2.77
C ALA A 164 15.17 8.58 2.22
N SER A 165 16.19 8.41 3.05
CA SER A 165 17.27 7.44 2.84
C SER A 165 16.77 5.99 2.94
N PRO A 166 17.48 5.00 2.36
CA PRO A 166 17.07 3.59 2.46
C PRO A 166 16.86 3.12 3.90
N LYS A 167 17.73 3.55 4.83
CA LYS A 167 17.60 3.21 6.26
C LYS A 167 16.33 3.79 6.90
N GLU A 168 15.89 4.97 6.46
CA GLU A 168 14.64 5.57 6.95
C GLU A 168 13.42 4.84 6.40
N LEU A 169 13.44 4.45 5.12
CA LEU A 169 12.40 3.63 4.51
C LEU A 169 12.27 2.26 5.21
N GLU A 170 13.40 1.61 5.51
CA GLU A 170 13.41 0.36 6.29
C GLU A 170 12.84 0.54 7.70
N ARG A 171 13.18 1.65 8.37
CA ARG A 171 12.64 1.95 9.70
C ARG A 171 11.12 2.12 9.68
N VAL A 172 10.59 2.85 8.72
CA VAL A 172 9.14 3.02 8.54
C VAL A 172 8.47 1.68 8.23
N ALA A 173 9.06 0.87 7.36
CA ALA A 173 8.52 -0.44 7.05
C ALA A 173 8.50 -1.37 8.28
N ARG A 174 9.59 -1.40 9.06
CA ARG A 174 9.67 -2.16 10.32
C ARG A 174 8.65 -1.67 11.34
N SER A 175 8.43 -0.36 11.46
CA SER A 175 7.43 0.18 12.39
C SER A 175 6.02 -0.24 11.98
N ILE A 176 5.69 -0.20 10.68
CA ILE A 176 4.38 -0.65 10.19
C ILE A 176 4.21 -2.16 10.44
N LEU A 177 5.23 -2.98 10.18
CA LEU A 177 5.16 -4.43 10.42
C LEU A 177 5.00 -4.76 11.92
N ALA A 178 5.63 -3.99 12.81
CA ALA A 178 5.51 -4.17 14.26
C ALA A 178 4.10 -3.87 14.79
N GLU A 179 3.27 -3.14 14.04
CA GLU A 179 1.87 -2.87 14.39
C GLU A 179 0.91 -4.00 14.00
N GLN A 180 1.38 -5.08 13.36
CA GLN A 180 0.53 -6.22 13.02
C GLN A 180 -0.03 -6.86 14.30
N THR A 181 -1.34 -7.07 14.32
CA THR A 181 -2.01 -7.81 15.39
C THR A 181 -2.00 -9.32 15.12
N GLN A 182 -1.98 -9.71 13.85
CA GLN A 182 -1.78 -11.08 13.37
C GLN A 182 -0.98 -11.02 12.06
N PRO A 183 -0.35 -12.12 11.62
CA PRO A 183 0.37 -12.16 10.35
C PRO A 183 -0.51 -11.66 9.18
N GLY A 184 -0.13 -10.52 8.61
CA GLY A 184 -0.86 -9.89 7.50
C GLY A 184 -2.13 -9.12 7.90
N ARG A 185 -2.36 -8.82 9.18
CA ARG A 185 -3.54 -8.08 9.65
C ARG A 185 -3.16 -6.95 10.59
N TRP A 186 -3.79 -5.80 10.39
CA TRP A 186 -3.71 -4.63 11.26
C TRP A 186 -5.11 -4.29 11.77
N GLU A 187 -5.38 -4.69 13.01
CA GLU A 187 -6.72 -4.64 13.61
C GLU A 187 -6.68 -3.94 14.97
N LYS A 188 -6.30 -2.66 14.97
CA LYS A 188 -6.41 -1.83 16.20
C LYS A 188 -7.88 -1.55 16.53
N GLN A 189 -8.75 -1.54 15.52
CA GLN A 189 -10.20 -1.36 15.61
C GLN A 189 -10.85 -2.34 14.62
N ALA A 190 -11.79 -3.17 15.10
CA ALA A 190 -12.35 -4.28 14.34
C ALA A 190 -13.12 -3.82 13.08
N ASP A 191 -13.84 -2.71 13.19
CA ASP A 191 -14.58 -2.07 12.09
C ASP A 191 -13.67 -1.47 11.02
N LEU A 192 -12.42 -1.13 11.37
CA LEU A 192 -11.44 -0.56 10.45
C LEU A 192 -10.37 -1.56 9.99
N ALA A 193 -10.42 -2.81 10.43
CA ALA A 193 -9.38 -3.81 10.18
C ALA A 193 -9.02 -3.93 8.68
N LEU A 194 -10.04 -3.93 7.81
CA LEU A 194 -9.87 -4.07 6.37
C LEU A 194 -9.21 -2.84 5.74
N VAL A 195 -9.72 -1.65 6.03
CA VAL A 195 -9.15 -0.41 5.47
C VAL A 195 -7.75 -0.13 6.01
N MET A 196 -7.49 -0.44 7.29
CA MET A 196 -6.16 -0.31 7.89
C MET A 196 -5.16 -1.27 7.25
N THR A 197 -5.54 -2.53 7.11
CA THR A 197 -4.69 -3.55 6.48
C THR A 197 -4.40 -3.19 5.03
N ALA A 198 -5.42 -2.80 4.25
CA ALA A 198 -5.25 -2.39 2.86
C ALA A 198 -4.34 -1.15 2.74
N SER A 199 -4.55 -0.15 3.58
CA SER A 199 -3.71 1.07 3.61
C SER A 199 -2.25 0.72 3.91
N ASN A 200 -2.00 -0.13 4.92
CA ASN A 200 -0.65 -0.56 5.25
C ASN A 200 0.00 -1.38 4.13
N VAL A 201 -0.77 -2.21 3.41
CA VAL A 201 -0.24 -2.92 2.23
C VAL A 201 0.14 -1.95 1.11
N VAL A 202 -0.65 -0.90 0.84
CA VAL A 202 -0.30 0.14 -0.14
C VAL A 202 1.03 0.79 0.24
N THR A 203 1.17 1.21 1.50
CA THR A 203 2.40 1.85 2.01
C THR A 203 3.60 0.91 1.94
N LEU A 204 3.46 -0.34 2.41
CA LEU A 204 4.55 -1.33 2.37
C LEU A 204 4.97 -1.68 0.94
N SER A 205 4.03 -1.76 0.01
CA SER A 205 4.32 -2.00 -1.41
C SER A 205 5.08 -0.82 -2.03
N GLU A 206 4.74 0.40 -1.63
CA GLU A 206 5.48 1.59 -2.05
C GLU A 206 6.90 1.60 -1.46
N LEU A 207 7.05 1.33 -0.17
CA LEU A 207 8.36 1.22 0.50
C LEU A 207 9.23 0.15 -0.16
N GLU A 208 8.68 -1.02 -0.49
CA GLU A 208 9.39 -2.09 -1.18
C GLU A 208 9.92 -1.62 -2.55
N ARG A 209 9.09 -0.92 -3.34
CA ARG A 209 9.50 -0.37 -4.64
C ARG A 209 10.61 0.67 -4.51
N LEU A 210 10.56 1.52 -3.50
CA LEU A 210 11.58 2.54 -3.26
C LEU A 210 12.90 1.90 -2.80
N LEU A 211 12.84 0.94 -1.89
CA LEU A 211 14.02 0.19 -1.44
C LEU A 211 14.68 -0.56 -2.60
N LYS A 212 13.89 -1.21 -3.47
CA LYS A 212 14.41 -1.85 -4.69
C LYS A 212 15.03 -0.86 -5.67
N LYS A 213 14.48 0.36 -5.79
CA LYS A 213 15.03 1.43 -6.63
C LYS A 213 16.34 1.99 -6.07
N SER A 214 16.47 2.06 -4.75
CA SER A 214 17.65 2.56 -4.05
C SER A 214 18.75 1.52 -3.86
N ALA A 215 18.44 0.23 -4.05
CA ALA A 215 19.45 -0.81 -4.06
C ALA A 215 20.48 -0.50 -5.15
N PRO A 216 21.80 -0.57 -4.86
CA PRO A 216 22.80 -0.45 -5.89
C PRO A 216 22.48 -1.47 -6.97
N SER A 217 22.31 -1.00 -8.22
CA SER A 217 22.17 -1.89 -9.37
C SER A 217 23.28 -2.90 -9.26
N ALA A 218 22.94 -4.19 -9.19
CA ALA A 218 23.89 -5.27 -9.26
C ALA A 218 24.47 -5.33 -10.68
N ALA A 219 25.12 -4.25 -11.12
CA ALA A 219 26.21 -4.36 -12.06
C ALA A 219 27.24 -5.21 -11.32
N ALA A 220 27.44 -6.44 -11.81
CA ALA A 220 28.50 -7.29 -11.31
C ALA A 220 29.79 -6.45 -11.23
N PRO A 221 30.54 -6.49 -10.11
CA PRO A 221 31.84 -5.84 -10.04
C PRO A 221 32.71 -6.43 -11.15
N GLY A 222 32.88 -5.71 -12.27
CA GLY A 222 33.60 -6.19 -13.45
C GLY A 222 32.76 -6.53 -14.69
N ALA A 223 31.44 -6.25 -14.72
CA ALA A 223 30.71 -6.25 -15.99
C ALA A 223 31.19 -5.05 -16.83
N THR A 224 32.22 -5.29 -17.63
CA THR A 224 32.53 -4.45 -18.79
C THR A 224 31.26 -4.39 -19.61
N LEU A 225 30.59 -3.24 -19.60
CA LEU A 225 29.51 -2.94 -20.53
C LEU A 225 30.10 -3.17 -21.92
N THR A 226 29.79 -4.30 -22.52
CA THR A 226 30.20 -4.57 -23.90
C THR A 226 29.43 -3.52 -24.70
N PRO A 227 30.12 -2.51 -25.27
CA PRO A 227 29.42 -1.50 -26.03
C PRO A 227 28.66 -2.22 -27.15
N LEU A 228 27.42 -1.80 -27.39
CA LEU A 228 26.65 -2.31 -28.52
C LEU A 228 27.56 -2.27 -29.76
N PRO A 229 27.61 -3.35 -30.56
CA PRO A 229 28.35 -3.35 -31.80
C PRO A 229 27.96 -2.12 -32.60
N LEU A 230 28.97 -1.35 -33.03
CA LEU A 230 28.71 -0.20 -33.89
C LEU A 230 27.99 -0.70 -35.13
N PHE A 231 26.84 -0.09 -35.44
CA PHE A 231 26.05 -0.45 -36.61
C PHE A 231 26.89 -0.24 -37.87
N THR A 232 27.36 -1.33 -38.45
CA THR A 232 28.29 -1.30 -39.58
C THR A 232 27.53 -1.07 -40.90
N PRO A 233 28.23 -0.65 -41.96
CA PRO A 233 27.66 -0.64 -43.31
C PRO A 233 27.15 -2.03 -43.74
N ALA A 234 27.75 -3.12 -43.25
CA ALA A 234 27.28 -4.48 -43.53
C ALA A 234 25.92 -4.76 -42.87
N ASP A 235 25.73 -4.32 -41.63
CA ASP A 235 24.45 -4.45 -40.91
C ASP A 235 23.34 -3.65 -41.61
N ARG A 236 23.66 -2.46 -42.11
CA ARG A 236 22.72 -1.65 -42.92
C ARG A 236 22.30 -2.38 -44.18
N THR A 237 23.24 -3.01 -44.87
CA THR A 237 22.98 -3.76 -46.12
C THR A 237 22.13 -5.00 -45.85
N ALA A 238 22.44 -5.73 -44.77
CA ALA A 238 21.64 -6.89 -44.35
C ALA A 238 20.21 -6.51 -43.96
N THR A 239 20.04 -5.37 -43.28
CA THR A 239 18.73 -4.86 -42.89
C THR A 239 17.89 -4.45 -44.11
N LEU A 240 18.50 -3.76 -45.07
CA LEU A 240 17.83 -3.39 -46.33
C LEU A 240 17.45 -4.63 -47.15
N ALA A 241 18.32 -5.64 -47.23
CA ALA A 241 18.01 -6.89 -47.91
C ALA A 241 16.86 -7.66 -47.22
N ALA A 242 16.79 -7.61 -45.88
CA ALA A 242 15.67 -8.21 -45.14
C ALA A 242 14.35 -7.47 -45.40
N LEU A 243 14.36 -6.14 -45.44
CA LEU A 243 13.19 -5.32 -45.78
C LEU A 243 12.72 -5.57 -47.22
N GLN A 244 13.65 -5.66 -48.18
CA GLN A 244 13.31 -5.96 -49.58
C GLN A 244 12.65 -7.34 -49.71
N ARG A 245 13.20 -8.38 -49.07
CA ARG A 245 12.58 -9.72 -49.06
C ARG A 245 11.18 -9.72 -48.43
N GLY A 246 10.96 -8.90 -47.41
CA GLY A 246 9.64 -8.72 -46.81
C GLY A 246 8.67 -8.01 -47.74
N ALA A 247 9.14 -7.01 -48.51
CA ALA A 247 8.34 -6.32 -49.52
C ALA A 247 7.99 -7.23 -50.71
N ASP A 248 8.92 -8.07 -51.16
CA ASP A 248 8.70 -9.01 -52.27
C ASP A 248 7.74 -10.16 -51.90
N PHE A 249 7.48 -10.37 -50.61
CA PHE A 249 6.55 -11.39 -50.10
C PHE A 249 5.09 -10.89 -50.02
N LEU A 250 4.88 -9.56 -49.96
CA LEU A 250 3.56 -8.92 -49.87
C LEU A 250 2.98 -8.64 -51.27
#